data_AF-A0A356BXC0-F1
#
_entry.id   AF-A0A356BXC0-F1
#
_cell.length_a   1.000
_cell.length_b   1.000
_cell.length_c   1.000
_cell.angle_alpha   90.00
_cell.angle_beta   90.00
_cell.angle_gamma   90.00
#
_symmetry.space_group_name_H-M   'P 1'
#
loop_
_entity.id
_entity.type
_entity.pdbx_description
1 polymer ?
#
loop_
_entity_poly.entity_id
_entity_poly.type
_entity_poly.pdbx_seq_one_letter_code
_entity_poly.pdbx_strand_id
1 'polypeptide(L)'
;MLKKSSLLLLALFLVASVFVPATLAEEPVRISVLNYFDLTSPGAERELNEVWYEFSIRNPHIIVEREDLFLEPFHQKTEAYAAADRLPDVIYMWPGGRSTSLHTLGLVKDLRPLLGDDAQYYQEAVLAPQAGGYLAELPQTMTSSHALYVNLPLLESLGLSMPKTYEELVEMVPVLQANGLDTILMGAQDDWVIQSCLFSMIVGRLVGDDKL
;
A
#
# COMPACT_ATOMS: atom_id res chain seq x y z
N MET A 1 -14.88 -0.39 65.54
CA MET A 1 -13.60 0.34 65.73
C MET A 1 -12.65 -0.02 64.59
N LEU A 2 -12.75 0.68 63.44
CA LEU A 2 -11.77 0.53 62.37
C LEU A 2 -10.41 1.06 62.87
N LYS A 3 -9.36 0.24 62.77
CA LYS A 3 -8.00 0.64 63.16
C LYS A 3 -7.55 1.78 62.26
N LYS A 4 -6.84 2.77 62.82
CA LYS A 4 -6.35 3.96 62.10
C LYS A 4 -5.59 3.63 60.81
N SER A 5 -4.98 2.44 60.67
CA SER A 5 -4.32 2.01 59.43
C SER A 5 -5.29 1.67 58.29
N SER A 6 -6.51 1.21 58.58
CA SER A 6 -7.53 0.91 57.55
C SER A 6 -8.13 2.17 56.93
N LEU A 7 -8.17 3.28 57.67
CA LEU A 7 -8.61 4.59 57.16
C LEU A 7 -7.54 5.24 56.27
N LEU A 8 -6.24 5.02 56.54
CA LEU A 8 -5.15 5.49 55.69
C LEU A 8 -5.06 4.74 54.35
N LEU A 9 -5.31 3.42 54.34
CA LEU A 9 -5.33 2.62 53.11
C LEU A 9 -6.53 2.95 52.21
N LEU A 10 -7.70 3.25 52.79
CA LEU A 10 -8.88 3.66 52.04
C LEU A 10 -8.73 5.09 51.46
N ALA A 11 -8.07 5.99 52.19
CA ALA A 11 -7.73 7.33 51.69
C ALA A 11 -6.66 7.28 50.58
N LEU A 12 -5.69 6.37 50.65
CA LEU A 12 -4.71 6.17 49.57
C LEU A 12 -5.37 5.63 48.28
N PHE A 13 -6.34 4.72 48.40
CA PHE A 13 -7.10 4.20 47.25
C PHE A 13 -8.04 5.24 46.62
N LEU A 14 -8.60 6.16 47.42
CA LEU A 14 -9.43 7.25 46.91
C LEU A 14 -8.61 8.36 46.24
N VAL A 15 -7.36 8.59 46.66
CA VAL A 15 -6.49 9.60 46.04
C VAL A 15 -5.81 9.06 44.77
N ALA A 16 -5.56 7.74 44.69
CA ALA A 16 -5.04 7.10 43.48
C ALA A 16 -6.09 6.95 42.35
N SER A 17 -7.38 7.13 42.64
CA SER A 17 -8.46 7.01 41.63
C SER A 17 -8.91 8.36 41.04
N VAL A 18 -8.36 9.49 41.50
CA VAL A 18 -8.78 10.84 41.05
C VAL A 18 -7.70 11.59 40.26
N PHE A 19 -6.53 10.98 40.03
CA PHE A 19 -5.50 11.51 39.15
C PHE A 19 -5.21 10.57 37.97
N VAL A 20 -6.26 10.19 37.23
CA VAL A 20 -6.07 10.12 35.78
C VAL A 20 -6.14 11.57 35.34
N PRO A 21 -5.06 12.18 34.84
CA PRO A 21 -5.18 13.52 34.31
C PRO A 21 -6.22 13.41 33.19
N ALA A 22 -7.32 14.14 33.35
CA ALA A 22 -8.19 14.55 32.26
C ALA A 22 -7.35 15.46 31.34
N THR A 23 -6.35 14.86 30.71
CA THR A 23 -5.77 15.35 29.48
C THR A 23 -6.94 15.41 28.52
N LEU A 24 -7.31 16.64 28.16
CA LEU A 24 -8.25 17.03 27.10
C LEU A 24 -8.77 15.81 26.32
N ALA A 25 -9.89 15.23 26.76
CA ALA A 25 -10.52 14.16 26.00
C ALA A 25 -11.11 14.82 24.76
N GLU A 26 -10.31 14.89 23.69
CA GLU A 26 -10.77 15.28 22.36
C GLU A 26 -11.97 14.41 21.99
N GLU A 27 -13.00 15.03 21.40
CA GLU A 27 -14.21 14.30 21.02
C GLU A 27 -13.84 13.15 20.07
N PRO A 28 -14.39 11.94 20.25
CA PRO A 28 -14.07 10.81 19.38
C PRO A 28 -14.38 11.12 17.92
N VAL A 29 -13.36 11.12 17.07
CA VAL A 29 -13.47 11.27 15.61
C VAL A 29 -13.42 9.88 14.98
N ARG A 30 -14.38 9.56 14.13
CA ARG A 30 -14.37 8.32 13.33
C ARG A 30 -13.86 8.62 11.94
N ILE A 31 -12.93 7.82 11.45
CA ILE A 31 -12.46 7.87 10.06
C ILE A 31 -12.63 6.52 9.42
N SER A 32 -13.15 6.51 8.19
CA SER A 32 -13.30 5.32 7.37
C SER A 32 -12.08 5.14 6.46
N VAL A 33 -11.61 3.89 6.33
CA VAL A 33 -10.43 3.57 5.52
C VAL A 33 -10.72 2.37 4.62
N LEU A 34 -10.51 2.51 3.31
CA LEU A 34 -10.43 1.35 2.41
C LEU A 34 -8.96 1.06 2.12
N ASN A 35 -8.46 -0.04 2.68
CA ASN A 35 -7.05 -0.39 2.66
C ASN A 35 -6.80 -1.58 1.72
N TYR A 36 -5.72 -1.51 0.95
CA TYR A 36 -5.27 -2.63 0.12
C TYR A 36 -4.30 -3.49 0.94
N PHE A 37 -4.79 -4.61 1.47
CA PHE A 37 -4.03 -5.38 2.45
C PHE A 37 -4.25 -6.89 2.34
N ASP A 38 -3.16 -7.61 2.10
CA ASP A 38 -3.11 -9.07 2.19
C ASP A 38 -2.63 -9.48 3.58
N LEU A 39 -3.56 -9.94 4.41
CA LEU A 39 -3.30 -10.44 5.75
C LEU A 39 -2.36 -11.67 5.75
N THR A 40 -2.25 -12.37 4.63
CA THR A 40 -1.38 -13.55 4.50
C THR A 40 0.04 -13.20 4.06
N SER A 41 0.30 -11.93 3.72
CA SER A 41 1.62 -11.48 3.30
C SER A 41 2.64 -11.52 4.44
N PRO A 42 3.93 -11.82 4.18
CA PRO A 42 4.98 -11.83 5.21
C PRO A 42 5.17 -10.50 5.95
N GLY A 43 4.69 -9.38 5.36
CA GLY A 43 4.76 -8.04 5.95
C GLY A 43 3.57 -7.65 6.81
N ALA A 44 2.49 -8.46 6.82
CA ALA A 44 1.21 -8.10 7.43
C ALA A 44 1.33 -7.73 8.92
N GLU A 45 2.01 -8.55 9.71
CA GLU A 45 2.20 -8.30 11.14
C GLU A 45 2.92 -6.98 11.41
N ARG A 46 3.92 -6.65 10.59
CA ARG A 46 4.67 -5.41 10.73
C ARG A 46 3.78 -4.21 10.48
N GLU A 47 3.00 -4.21 9.40
CA GLU A 47 2.10 -3.11 9.08
C GLU A 47 1.03 -2.92 10.18
N LEU A 48 0.43 -4.02 10.65
CA LEU A 48 -0.58 -3.98 11.73
C LEU A 48 -0.02 -3.35 12.99
N ASN A 49 1.21 -3.68 13.37
CA ASN A 49 1.82 -3.19 14.60
C ASN A 49 2.39 -1.78 14.44
N GLU A 50 3.24 -1.55 13.44
CA GLU A 50 4.01 -0.30 13.30
C GLU A 50 3.19 0.87 12.74
N VAL A 51 2.14 0.59 11.98
CA VAL A 51 1.28 1.64 11.41
C VAL A 51 0.00 1.74 12.22
N TRP A 52 -0.82 0.69 12.20
CA TRP A 52 -2.21 0.79 12.68
C TRP A 52 -2.31 0.80 14.21
N TYR A 53 -1.60 -0.09 14.88
CA TYR A 53 -1.58 -0.12 16.34
C TYR A 53 -0.91 1.13 16.92
N GLU A 54 0.29 1.50 16.44
CA GLU A 54 0.97 2.74 16.87
C GLU A 54 0.11 3.99 16.64
N PHE A 55 -0.61 4.08 15.50
CA PHE A 55 -1.53 5.19 15.26
C PHE A 55 -2.65 5.23 16.30
N SER A 56 -3.24 4.09 16.64
CA SER A 56 -4.31 4.00 17.65
C SER A 56 -3.86 4.38 19.06
N ILE A 57 -2.60 4.07 19.42
CA ILE A 57 -2.02 4.42 20.72
C ILE A 57 -1.69 5.91 20.78
N ARG A 58 -1.16 6.48 19.69
CA ARG A 58 -0.79 7.91 19.61
C ARG A 58 -1.99 8.82 19.45
N ASN A 59 -3.08 8.33 18.87
CA ASN A 59 -4.30 9.09 18.59
C ASN A 59 -5.54 8.36 19.13
N PRO A 60 -5.67 8.20 20.46
CA PRO A 60 -6.75 7.41 21.05
C PRO A 60 -8.15 8.02 20.85
N HIS A 61 -8.22 9.29 20.47
CA HIS A 61 -9.47 9.98 20.11
C HIS A 61 -9.90 9.71 18.66
N ILE A 62 -9.03 9.14 17.80
CA ILE A 62 -9.35 8.79 16.42
C ILE A 62 -9.66 7.29 16.34
N ILE A 63 -10.90 6.97 15.97
CA ILE A 63 -11.37 5.60 15.75
C ILE A 63 -11.29 5.31 14.26
N VAL A 64 -10.41 4.38 13.89
CA VAL A 64 -10.22 3.95 12.50
C VAL A 64 -11.16 2.77 12.19
N GLU A 65 -12.09 2.98 11.26
CA GLU A 65 -12.98 1.95 10.72
C GLU A 65 -12.41 1.48 9.37
N ARG A 66 -11.56 0.44 9.43
CA ARG A 66 -10.80 -0.07 8.27
C ARG A 66 -11.50 -1.25 7.61
N GLU A 67 -11.65 -1.19 6.29
CA GLU A 67 -12.02 -2.29 5.41
C GLU A 67 -10.77 -2.74 4.63
N ASP A 68 -10.28 -3.96 4.91
CA ASP A 68 -9.14 -4.56 4.21
C ASP A 68 -9.64 -5.42 3.06
N LEU A 69 -9.24 -5.07 1.82
CA LEU A 69 -9.49 -5.87 0.62
C LEU A 69 -8.17 -6.05 -0.14
N PHE A 70 -8.10 -7.08 -0.99
CA PHE A 70 -6.90 -7.38 -1.76
C PHE A 70 -7.28 -7.83 -3.18
N LEU A 71 -6.42 -7.53 -4.17
CA LEU A 71 -6.65 -7.75 -5.60
C LEU A 71 -7.97 -7.14 -6.11
N GLU A 72 -8.62 -7.80 -7.08
CA GLU A 72 -9.84 -7.35 -7.74
C GLU A 72 -10.99 -6.95 -6.80
N PRO A 73 -11.25 -7.64 -5.67
CA PRO A 73 -12.21 -7.17 -4.67
C PRO A 73 -12.00 -5.70 -4.23
N PHE A 74 -10.75 -5.28 -4.02
CA PHE A 74 -10.45 -3.88 -3.66
C PHE A 74 -10.81 -2.93 -4.80
N HIS A 75 -10.40 -3.27 -6.03
CA HIS A 75 -10.60 -2.42 -7.20
C HIS A 75 -12.10 -2.26 -7.52
N GLN A 76 -12.84 -3.36 -7.50
CA GLN A 76 -14.30 -3.35 -7.68
C GLN A 76 -15.01 -2.51 -6.60
N LYS A 77 -14.54 -2.60 -5.34
CA LYS A 77 -15.13 -1.82 -4.24
C LYS A 77 -14.83 -0.33 -4.37
N THR A 78 -13.61 0.02 -4.75
CA THR A 78 -13.19 1.41 -5.01
C THR A 78 -14.07 2.05 -6.08
N GLU A 79 -14.26 1.39 -7.22
CA GLU A 79 -15.10 1.90 -8.31
C GLU A 79 -16.58 2.00 -7.89
N ALA A 80 -17.08 1.03 -7.12
CA ALA A 80 -18.45 1.08 -6.59
C ALA A 80 -18.65 2.25 -5.62
N TYR A 81 -17.67 2.53 -4.75
CA TYR A 81 -17.71 3.68 -3.84
C TYR A 81 -17.59 5.01 -4.58
N ALA A 82 -16.71 5.10 -5.58
CA ALA A 82 -16.59 6.29 -6.43
C ALA A 82 -17.90 6.58 -7.18
N ALA A 83 -18.50 5.56 -7.82
CA ALA A 83 -19.76 5.70 -8.55
C ALA A 83 -20.95 6.04 -7.64
N ALA A 84 -20.91 5.65 -6.37
CA ALA A 84 -21.96 5.91 -5.39
C ALA A 84 -21.78 7.24 -4.63
N ASP A 85 -20.69 7.97 -4.85
CA ASP A 85 -20.30 9.15 -4.04
C ASP A 85 -20.16 8.80 -2.55
N ARG A 86 -19.51 7.67 -2.26
CA ARG A 86 -19.33 7.09 -0.91
C ARG A 86 -17.91 6.63 -0.68
N LEU A 87 -16.93 7.33 -1.25
CA LEU A 87 -15.52 7.06 -0.96
C LEU A 87 -15.24 7.24 0.54
N PRO A 88 -14.38 6.39 1.12
CA PRO A 88 -13.95 6.54 2.51
C PRO A 88 -13.07 7.79 2.68
N ASP A 89 -12.85 8.18 3.94
CA ASP A 89 -11.99 9.33 4.27
C ASP A 89 -10.53 9.12 3.83
N VAL A 90 -10.06 7.87 3.88
CA VAL A 90 -8.73 7.46 3.40
C VAL A 90 -8.87 6.25 2.50
N ILE A 91 -8.23 6.30 1.33
CA ILE A 91 -8.25 5.20 0.34
C ILE A 91 -6.85 4.90 -0.14
N TYR A 92 -6.55 3.61 -0.31
CA TYR A 92 -5.31 3.18 -0.96
C TYR A 92 -5.36 3.51 -2.46
N MET A 93 -4.28 4.09 -2.99
CA MET A 93 -4.18 4.49 -4.38
C MET A 93 -2.86 4.03 -4.99
N TRP A 94 -2.82 3.95 -6.32
CA TRP A 94 -1.61 3.68 -7.08
C TRP A 94 -1.30 4.82 -8.04
N PRO A 95 -0.01 5.11 -8.25
CA PRO A 95 0.39 6.04 -9.28
C PRO A 95 -0.01 5.51 -10.67
N GLY A 96 -0.25 6.43 -11.58
CA GLY A 96 -0.59 6.13 -12.97
C GLY A 96 -2.02 5.64 -13.16
N GLY A 97 -2.25 4.88 -14.25
CA GLY A 97 -3.57 4.59 -14.79
C GLY A 97 -4.56 3.92 -13.82
N ARG A 98 -4.07 3.17 -12.83
CA ARG A 98 -4.90 2.35 -11.94
C ARG A 98 -5.79 3.16 -11.00
N SER A 99 -5.34 4.32 -10.56
CA SER A 99 -6.15 5.23 -9.75
C SER A 99 -6.46 6.54 -10.45
N THR A 100 -5.98 6.76 -11.69
CA THR A 100 -6.06 8.04 -12.44
C THR A 100 -7.45 8.70 -12.40
N SER A 101 -8.54 7.93 -12.49
CA SER A 101 -9.91 8.46 -12.39
C SER A 101 -10.15 9.23 -11.09
N LEU A 102 -9.68 8.71 -9.95
CA LEU A 102 -9.82 9.36 -8.64
C LEU A 102 -9.15 10.74 -8.60
N HIS A 103 -7.95 10.87 -9.19
CA HIS A 103 -7.22 12.14 -9.24
C HIS A 103 -7.83 13.10 -10.28
N THR A 104 -8.08 12.63 -11.50
CA THR A 104 -8.48 13.47 -12.63
C THR A 104 -9.93 13.95 -12.54
N LEU A 105 -10.81 13.18 -11.87
CA LEU A 105 -12.18 13.58 -11.58
C LEU A 105 -12.31 14.41 -10.29
N GLY A 106 -11.19 14.68 -9.58
CA GLY A 106 -11.20 15.48 -8.36
C GLY A 106 -11.92 14.81 -7.19
N LEU A 107 -11.92 13.47 -7.15
CA LEU A 107 -12.59 12.68 -6.10
C LEU A 107 -11.74 12.56 -4.82
N VAL A 108 -10.50 13.04 -4.86
CA VAL A 108 -9.56 13.03 -3.73
C VAL A 108 -8.99 14.42 -3.48
N LYS A 109 -8.59 14.67 -2.23
CA LYS A 109 -8.14 15.98 -1.77
C LYS A 109 -6.70 16.27 -2.18
N ASP A 110 -6.39 17.55 -2.41
CA ASP A 110 -4.99 17.99 -2.50
C ASP A 110 -4.34 17.88 -1.12
N LEU A 111 -3.35 17.00 -1.03
CA LEU A 111 -2.61 16.70 0.19
C LEU A 111 -1.47 17.68 0.42
N ARG A 112 -1.04 18.42 -0.61
CA ARG A 112 0.08 19.37 -0.49
C ARG A 112 -0.13 20.40 0.63
N PRO A 113 -1.31 21.03 0.79
CA PRO A 113 -1.57 21.95 1.90
C PRO A 113 -1.64 21.28 3.27
N LEU A 114 -1.92 19.97 3.33
CA LEU A 114 -2.05 19.22 4.59
C LEU A 114 -0.70 18.85 5.20
N LEU A 115 0.36 18.76 4.37
CA LEU A 115 1.69 18.36 4.82
C LEU A 115 2.36 19.40 5.73
N GLY A 116 2.10 20.70 5.55
CA GLY A 116 2.81 21.74 6.31
C GLY A 116 4.34 21.53 6.31
N ASP A 117 4.93 21.50 7.51
CA ASP A 117 6.37 21.27 7.70
C ASP A 117 6.79 19.82 7.40
N ASP A 118 5.88 18.84 7.46
CA ASP A 118 6.20 17.43 7.20
C ASP A 118 6.55 17.16 5.74
N ALA A 119 6.28 18.12 4.85
CA ALA A 119 6.79 18.12 3.49
C ALA A 119 8.32 17.90 3.41
N GLN A 120 9.07 18.30 4.45
CA GLN A 120 10.52 18.10 4.51
C GLN A 120 10.96 16.62 4.55
N TYR A 121 10.07 15.71 4.92
CA TYR A 121 10.36 14.28 4.98
C TYR A 121 10.21 13.58 3.63
N TYR A 122 9.68 14.28 2.62
CA TYR A 122 9.46 13.74 1.28
C TYR A 122 10.47 14.31 0.29
N GLN A 123 10.87 13.48 -0.68
CA GLN A 123 11.66 13.95 -1.82
C GLN A 123 10.81 14.87 -2.71
N GLU A 124 11.44 15.85 -3.36
CA GLU A 124 10.73 16.80 -4.23
C GLU A 124 9.93 16.11 -5.35
N ALA A 125 10.47 15.02 -5.91
CA ALA A 125 9.78 14.22 -6.92
C ALA A 125 8.45 13.61 -6.43
N VAL A 126 8.33 13.32 -5.13
CA VAL A 126 7.10 12.80 -4.52
C VAL A 126 6.05 13.91 -4.41
N LEU A 127 6.49 15.13 -4.16
CA LEU A 127 5.64 16.30 -3.93
C LEU A 127 5.19 16.99 -5.23
N ALA A 128 5.74 16.55 -6.37
CA ALA A 128 5.38 17.08 -7.68
C ALA A 128 3.91 16.80 -8.02
N PRO A 129 3.26 17.66 -8.83
CA PRO A 129 1.92 17.41 -9.35
C PRO A 129 1.82 16.04 -10.03
N GLN A 130 0.81 15.27 -9.66
CA GLN A 130 0.50 13.97 -10.26
C GLN A 130 -0.44 14.14 -11.46
N ALA A 131 -0.98 13.05 -12.02
CA ALA A 131 -1.84 13.09 -13.21
C ALA A 131 -3.04 14.05 -13.11
N GLY A 132 -3.55 14.29 -11.89
CA GLY A 132 -4.62 15.27 -11.63
C GLY A 132 -4.17 16.74 -11.57
N GLY A 133 -2.86 17.03 -11.64
CA GLY A 133 -2.29 18.38 -11.53
C GLY A 133 -2.05 18.85 -10.09
N TYR A 134 -2.21 17.98 -9.10
CA TYR A 134 -2.00 18.25 -7.67
C TYR A 134 -1.46 17.01 -6.94
N LEU A 135 -1.12 17.14 -5.66
CA LEU A 135 -0.61 16.01 -4.85
C LEU A 135 -1.81 15.24 -4.28
N ALA A 136 -2.26 14.22 -5.01
CA ALA A 136 -3.48 13.46 -4.68
C ALA A 136 -3.21 12.25 -3.78
N GLU A 137 -2.00 11.69 -3.82
CA GLU A 137 -1.58 10.56 -2.97
C GLU A 137 -0.17 10.78 -2.40
N LEU A 138 0.11 10.13 -1.26
CA LEU A 138 1.44 10.06 -0.66
C LEU A 138 1.96 8.63 -0.76
N PRO A 139 3.19 8.40 -1.23
CA PRO A 139 3.77 7.07 -1.35
C PRO A 139 4.16 6.53 0.03
N GLN A 140 3.73 5.31 0.31
CA GLN A 140 4.09 4.56 1.51
C GLN A 140 5.18 3.51 1.27
N THR A 141 5.28 3.00 0.04
CA THR A 141 6.25 2.00 -0.37
C THR A 141 6.52 2.11 -1.88
N MET A 142 7.55 1.41 -2.34
CA MET A 142 7.85 1.28 -3.76
C MET A 142 7.60 -0.17 -4.20
N THR A 143 6.77 -0.35 -5.21
CA THR A 143 6.52 -1.66 -5.83
C THR A 143 7.26 -1.75 -7.16
N SER A 144 8.14 -2.75 -7.31
CA SER A 144 8.79 -3.05 -8.58
C SER A 144 8.13 -4.28 -9.22
N SER A 145 7.47 -4.08 -10.36
CA SER A 145 6.82 -5.14 -11.14
C SER A 145 7.72 -5.74 -12.23
N HIS A 146 8.90 -5.17 -12.47
CA HIS A 146 9.72 -5.44 -13.66
C HIS A 146 10.85 -6.45 -13.41
N ALA A 147 10.64 -7.43 -12.54
CA ALA A 147 11.64 -8.45 -12.20
C ALA A 147 11.39 -9.76 -12.96
N LEU A 148 12.45 -10.32 -13.53
CA LEU A 148 12.45 -11.69 -14.06
C LEU A 148 13.16 -12.59 -13.05
N TYR A 149 12.41 -13.52 -12.45
CA TYR A 149 12.96 -14.55 -11.58
C TYR A 149 13.33 -15.78 -12.41
N VAL A 150 14.55 -16.29 -12.25
CA VAL A 150 15.10 -17.37 -13.08
C VAL A 150 15.64 -18.49 -12.21
N ASN A 151 15.27 -19.73 -12.56
CA ASN A 151 15.83 -20.94 -11.96
C ASN A 151 17.17 -21.27 -12.65
N LEU A 152 18.27 -20.70 -12.15
CA LEU A 152 19.60 -20.89 -12.75
C LEU A 152 20.04 -22.38 -12.77
N PRO A 153 19.87 -23.19 -11.70
CA PRO A 153 20.21 -24.61 -11.75
C PRO A 153 19.44 -25.38 -12.84
N LEU A 154 18.17 -25.03 -13.09
CA LEU A 154 17.39 -25.64 -14.16
C LEU A 154 17.97 -25.31 -15.54
N LEU A 155 18.31 -24.04 -15.79
CA LEU A 155 18.94 -23.65 -17.05
C LEU A 155 20.26 -24.39 -17.26
N GLU A 156 21.12 -24.45 -16.24
CA GLU A 156 22.41 -25.15 -16.30
C GLU A 156 22.24 -26.64 -16.60
N SER A 157 21.24 -27.30 -15.99
CA SER A 157 20.96 -28.72 -16.25
C SER A 157 20.55 -29.03 -17.70
N LEU A 158 20.09 -28.01 -18.43
CA LEU A 158 19.70 -28.09 -19.84
C LEU A 158 20.76 -27.52 -20.78
N GLY A 159 21.94 -27.15 -20.27
CA GLY A 159 23.01 -26.52 -21.05
C GLY A 159 22.70 -25.08 -21.47
N LEU A 160 21.74 -24.42 -20.81
CA LEU A 160 21.35 -23.03 -21.05
C LEU A 160 22.05 -22.10 -20.04
N SER A 161 22.15 -20.82 -20.40
CA SER A 161 22.66 -19.76 -19.51
C SER A 161 21.65 -18.61 -19.41
N MET A 162 21.85 -17.65 -18.52
CA MET A 162 20.95 -16.50 -18.42
C MET A 162 20.98 -15.66 -19.71
N PRO A 163 19.85 -15.45 -20.41
CA PRO A 163 19.85 -14.69 -21.65
C PRO A 163 20.14 -13.21 -21.36
N LYS A 164 20.92 -12.59 -22.25
CA LYS A 164 21.26 -11.16 -22.24
C LYS A 164 20.45 -10.36 -23.25
N THR A 165 19.89 -11.04 -24.24
CA THR A 165 19.09 -10.45 -25.31
C THR A 165 17.74 -11.17 -25.43
N TYR A 166 16.81 -10.54 -26.12
CA TYR A 166 15.52 -11.17 -26.42
C TYR A 166 15.71 -12.35 -27.38
N GLU A 167 16.62 -12.23 -28.34
CA GLU A 167 16.98 -13.27 -29.29
C GLU A 167 17.52 -14.52 -28.57
N GLU A 168 18.42 -14.34 -27.59
CA GLU A 168 18.90 -15.44 -26.74
C GLU A 168 17.78 -16.10 -25.93
N LEU A 169 16.80 -15.33 -25.44
CA LEU A 169 15.63 -15.87 -24.76
C LEU A 169 14.76 -16.70 -25.73
N VAL A 170 14.58 -16.26 -26.97
CA VAL A 170 13.85 -16.98 -28.01
C VAL A 170 14.54 -18.29 -28.38
N GLU A 171 15.88 -18.30 -28.45
CA GLU A 171 16.67 -19.50 -28.71
C GLU A 171 16.51 -20.60 -27.63
N MET A 172 16.10 -20.23 -26.41
CA MET A 172 15.83 -21.20 -25.33
C MET A 172 14.51 -21.94 -25.50
N VAL A 173 13.54 -21.37 -26.23
CA VAL A 173 12.19 -21.92 -26.41
C VAL A 173 12.20 -23.39 -26.85
N PRO A 174 12.89 -23.80 -27.93
CA PRO A 174 12.86 -25.19 -28.37
C PRO A 174 13.43 -26.18 -27.34
N VAL A 175 14.49 -25.80 -26.61
CA VAL A 175 15.10 -26.66 -25.58
C VAL A 175 14.16 -26.85 -24.40
N LEU A 176 13.54 -25.78 -23.93
CA LEU A 176 12.59 -25.82 -22.81
C LEU A 176 11.32 -26.59 -23.18
N GLN A 177 10.76 -26.34 -24.38
CA GLN A 177 9.59 -27.05 -24.88
C GLN A 177 9.84 -28.55 -25.06
N ALA A 178 11.01 -28.95 -25.56
CA ALA A 178 11.38 -30.37 -25.69
C ALA A 178 11.44 -31.10 -24.33
N ASN A 179 11.61 -30.36 -23.23
CA ASN A 179 11.60 -30.86 -21.86
C ASN A 179 10.25 -30.65 -21.15
N GLY A 180 9.21 -30.20 -21.86
CA GLY A 180 7.88 -29.97 -21.30
C GLY A 180 7.80 -28.76 -20.36
N LEU A 181 8.67 -27.77 -20.55
CA LEU A 181 8.75 -26.56 -19.72
C LEU A 181 8.33 -25.32 -20.53
N ASP A 182 7.67 -24.39 -19.84
CA ASP A 182 7.40 -23.05 -20.37
C ASP A 182 8.63 -22.15 -20.24
N THR A 183 8.90 -21.33 -21.26
CA THR A 183 10.03 -20.38 -21.23
C THR A 183 9.79 -19.22 -20.27
N ILE A 184 8.56 -18.71 -20.21
CA ILE A 184 8.13 -17.67 -19.29
C ILE A 184 6.82 -18.11 -18.66
N LEU A 185 6.82 -18.18 -17.33
CA LEU A 185 5.62 -18.40 -16.54
C LEU A 185 5.10 -17.05 -16.06
N MET A 186 3.86 -16.73 -16.39
CA MET A 186 3.20 -15.51 -15.95
C MET A 186 1.73 -15.82 -15.62
N GLY A 187 1.35 -15.63 -14.36
CA GLY A 187 -0.02 -15.82 -13.87
C GLY A 187 -0.95 -14.69 -14.32
N ALA A 188 -1.20 -14.62 -15.62
CA ALA A 188 -1.92 -13.52 -16.28
C ALA A 188 -3.45 -13.61 -16.16
N GLN A 189 -3.97 -14.09 -15.02
CA GLN A 189 -5.41 -14.14 -14.81
C GLN A 189 -6.01 -12.74 -14.64
N ASP A 190 -5.33 -11.89 -13.88
CA ASP A 190 -5.70 -10.48 -13.74
C ASP A 190 -4.93 -9.65 -14.78
N ASP A 191 -5.63 -8.74 -15.46
CA ASP A 191 -5.10 -7.95 -16.58
C ASP A 191 -3.81 -7.18 -16.22
N TRP A 192 -3.70 -6.78 -14.95
CA TRP A 192 -2.57 -5.99 -14.49
C TRP A 192 -1.24 -6.73 -14.58
N VAL A 193 -1.22 -8.05 -14.53
CA VAL A 193 0.05 -8.80 -14.50
C VAL A 193 0.79 -8.61 -15.82
N ILE A 194 0.09 -8.73 -16.95
CA ILE A 194 0.69 -8.52 -18.28
C ILE A 194 1.00 -7.04 -18.50
N GLN A 195 0.06 -6.17 -18.14
CA GLN A 195 0.23 -4.72 -18.29
C GLN A 195 1.44 -4.21 -17.49
N SER A 196 1.51 -4.51 -16.20
CA SER A 196 2.50 -3.95 -15.28
C SER A 196 3.85 -4.68 -15.32
N CYS A 197 3.89 -5.99 -15.54
CA CYS A 197 5.13 -6.76 -15.45
C CYS A 197 5.85 -6.90 -16.80
N LEU A 198 5.11 -6.88 -17.92
CA LEU A 198 5.68 -7.03 -19.26
C LEU A 198 5.59 -5.74 -20.08
N PHE A 199 4.39 -5.21 -20.30
CA PHE A 199 4.22 -4.10 -21.24
C PHE A 199 4.77 -2.78 -20.72
N SER A 200 4.62 -2.45 -19.43
CA SER A 200 5.19 -1.22 -18.86
C SER A 200 6.71 -1.12 -19.10
N MET A 201 7.44 -2.26 -18.99
CA MET A 201 8.87 -2.30 -19.28
C MET A 201 9.17 -2.05 -20.76
N ILE A 202 8.39 -2.67 -21.66
CA ILE A 202 8.58 -2.54 -23.11
C ILE A 202 8.26 -1.11 -23.54
N VAL A 203 7.10 -0.58 -23.14
CA VAL A 203 6.63 0.76 -23.48
C VAL A 203 7.61 1.81 -22.95
N GLY A 204 7.92 1.79 -21.64
CA GLY A 204 8.81 2.78 -21.05
C GLY A 204 10.20 2.82 -21.72
N ARG A 205 10.73 1.68 -22.17
CA ARG A 205 12.03 1.61 -22.85
C ARG A 205 11.99 2.00 -24.34
N LEU A 206 10.86 1.79 -25.02
CA LEU A 206 10.76 1.99 -26.47
C LEU A 206 10.22 3.37 -26.87
N VAL A 207 9.29 3.94 -26.10
CA VAL A 207 8.66 5.22 -26.45
C VAL A 207 9.16 6.41 -25.64
N GLY A 208 9.83 6.18 -24.50
CA GLY A 208 10.36 7.23 -23.63
C GLY A 208 9.28 7.98 -22.84
N ASP A 209 9.72 8.84 -21.92
CA ASP A 209 8.85 9.50 -20.93
C ASP A 209 7.85 10.50 -21.54
N ASP A 210 8.14 11.05 -22.73
CA ASP A 210 7.28 12.03 -23.42
C ASP A 210 5.93 11.46 -23.90
N LYS A 211 5.75 10.14 -23.81
CA LYS A 211 4.60 9.38 -24.32
C LYS A 211 3.83 8.61 -23.23
N LEU A 212 4.28 8.67 -21.98
CA LEU A 212 3.63 8.10 -20.81
C LEU A 212 2.76 9.15 -20.10
#